data_AF-A0A7Y6CU00-F1
#
_entry.id   AF-A0A7Y6CU00-F1
#
_cell.length_a   1.000
_cell.length_b   1.000
_cell.length_c   1.000
_cell.angle_alpha   90.00
_cell.angle_beta   90.00
_cell.angle_gamma   90.00
#
_symmetry.space_group_name_H-M   'P 1'
#
loop_
_entity.id
_entity.type
_entity.pdbx_description
1 polymer ?
#
loop_
_entity_poly.entity_id
_entity_poly.type
_entity_poly.pdbx_seq_one_letter_code
_entity_poly.pdbx_strand_id
1 'polypeptide(L)'
;MTSSTDLFPTETAGLPAARPPEWLELADGDAIELRIGPVAKRLGDATVRMLAYNGSVPGPVLHVQQGSTLVVNVLNEGDLEATVHWHGLRLDNGFDGTHETQPPIPVGGRFTYRIEFPDPGVYWYHPHIREDYGQELGLYGNIVVAPADPDYWPPVHRELALVLDDVLIEDGRIAPFSTTESNYVAMGRFGNVLLLNGEPDLSLVAQQGEVVRLYLTNTANTRVFNVGIPGARMKRVGGDSGRYEREELVDGLILAPSERVVVDVLFEETGEL
;
A
#
# COMPACT_ATOMS: atom_id res chain seq x y z
N MET A 1 -6.07 -12.54 30.73
CA MET A 1 -4.80 -11.91 31.16
C MET A 1 -3.73 -12.46 30.23
N THR A 2 -3.40 -11.72 29.18
CA THR A 2 -2.29 -12.06 28.28
C THR A 2 -0.98 -11.87 29.04
N SER A 3 -0.18 -12.92 29.14
CA SER A 3 1.19 -12.83 29.66
C SER A 3 2.00 -11.95 28.70
N SER A 4 2.93 -11.13 29.21
CA SER A 4 3.78 -10.25 28.36
C SER A 4 4.69 -11.03 27.39
N THR A 5 4.68 -12.36 27.43
CA THR A 5 5.42 -13.26 26.53
C THR A 5 4.72 -13.51 25.20
N ASP A 6 3.45 -13.11 25.05
CA ASP A 6 2.61 -13.50 23.92
C ASP A 6 2.33 -12.31 22.97
N LEU A 7 3.16 -11.26 23.01
CA LEU A 7 3.02 -10.06 22.18
C LEU A 7 4.14 -9.95 21.15
N PHE A 8 3.83 -9.41 19.98
CA PHE A 8 4.85 -9.06 19.00
C PHE A 8 5.75 -7.92 19.50
N PRO A 9 7.00 -7.83 19.01
CA PRO A 9 7.94 -6.79 19.40
C PRO A 9 7.39 -5.38 19.12
N THR A 10 7.76 -4.42 19.95
CA THR A 10 7.40 -2.99 19.77
C THR A 10 8.61 -2.06 19.89
N GLU A 11 9.79 -2.63 20.15
CA GLU A 11 11.03 -1.91 20.37
C GLU A 11 11.55 -1.28 19.07
N THR A 12 11.99 -0.04 19.15
CA THR A 12 12.55 0.74 18.02
C THR A 12 14.06 0.85 18.05
N ALA A 13 14.69 0.53 19.19
CA ALA A 13 16.13 0.68 19.38
C ALA A 13 16.91 -0.21 18.39
N GLY A 14 17.84 0.41 17.66
CA GLY A 14 18.69 -0.28 16.68
C GLY A 14 18.03 -0.57 15.33
N LEU A 15 16.74 -0.25 15.15
CA LEU A 15 16.09 -0.38 13.85
C LEU A 15 16.53 0.74 12.89
N PRO A 16 16.63 0.46 11.58
CA PRO A 16 16.80 1.51 10.58
C PRO A 16 15.56 2.42 10.56
N ALA A 17 15.78 3.71 10.28
CA ALA A 17 14.67 4.62 10.04
C ALA A 17 13.90 4.23 8.77
N ALA A 18 12.57 4.26 8.85
CA ALA A 18 11.70 4.08 7.68
C ALA A 18 11.99 5.16 6.63
N ARG A 19 11.95 4.76 5.37
CA ARG A 19 12.16 5.65 4.22
C ARG A 19 10.83 5.98 3.55
N PRO A 20 10.74 7.08 2.79
CA PRO A 20 9.62 7.33 1.89
C PRO A 20 9.54 6.27 0.78
N PRO A 21 8.33 5.97 0.26
CA PRO A 21 8.17 5.07 -0.87
C PRO A 21 8.84 5.62 -2.13
N GLU A 22 9.53 4.75 -2.85
CA GLU A 22 10.14 5.04 -4.15
C GLU A 22 9.30 4.42 -5.27
N TRP A 23 9.26 5.10 -6.42
CA TRP A 23 8.74 4.52 -7.66
C TRP A 23 9.86 3.73 -8.33
N LEU A 24 9.65 2.43 -8.48
CA LEU A 24 10.53 1.55 -9.23
C LEU A 24 10.00 1.42 -10.65
N GLU A 25 10.69 2.06 -11.58
CA GLU A 25 10.48 1.89 -13.01
C GLU A 25 11.07 0.54 -13.45
N LEU A 26 10.21 -0.40 -13.83
CA LEU A 26 10.59 -1.79 -14.10
C LEU A 26 10.25 -2.18 -15.53
N ALA A 27 11.22 -2.77 -16.22
CA ALA A 27 11.09 -3.27 -17.58
C ALA A 27 10.66 -4.74 -17.60
N ASP A 28 10.15 -5.20 -18.75
CA ASP A 28 9.82 -6.60 -18.96
C ASP A 28 11.06 -7.50 -18.74
N GLY A 29 10.88 -8.53 -17.92
CA GLY A 29 11.92 -9.48 -17.53
C GLY A 29 12.80 -9.05 -16.37
N ASP A 30 12.59 -7.85 -15.79
CA ASP A 30 13.38 -7.40 -14.65
C ASP A 30 13.20 -8.32 -13.42
N ALA A 31 14.28 -8.43 -12.65
CA ALA A 31 14.31 -9.16 -11.40
C ALA A 31 14.62 -8.21 -10.24
N ILE A 32 13.75 -8.18 -9.24
CA ILE A 32 13.91 -7.34 -8.04
C ILE A 32 13.99 -8.18 -6.78
N GLU A 33 14.48 -7.57 -5.70
CA GLU A 33 14.42 -8.12 -4.36
C GLU A 33 13.45 -7.31 -3.50
N LEU A 34 12.60 -8.00 -2.75
CA LEU A 34 11.65 -7.41 -1.83
C LEU A 34 11.91 -7.98 -0.43
N ARG A 35 12.54 -7.18 0.43
CA ARG A 35 12.91 -7.58 1.79
C ARG A 35 11.84 -7.15 2.78
N ILE A 36 11.25 -8.10 3.47
CA ILE A 36 10.39 -7.85 4.63
C ILE A 36 11.30 -7.64 5.83
N GLY A 37 11.16 -6.54 6.55
CA GLY A 37 11.92 -6.33 7.78
C GLY A 37 11.43 -5.14 8.58
N PRO A 38 11.89 -5.00 9.84
CA PRO A 38 11.41 -3.94 10.69
C PRO A 38 12.13 -2.60 10.50
N VAL A 39 11.39 -1.53 10.77
CA VAL A 39 11.86 -0.15 10.73
C VAL A 39 11.35 0.64 11.93
N ALA A 40 12.06 1.69 12.31
CA ALA A 40 11.55 2.73 13.20
C ALA A 40 10.94 3.85 12.36
N LYS A 41 9.67 4.18 12.58
CA LYS A 41 8.98 5.27 11.90
C LYS A 41 8.51 6.33 12.89
N ARG A 42 8.70 7.60 12.54
CA ARG A 42 8.17 8.72 13.31
C ARG A 42 6.76 9.05 12.80
N LEU A 43 5.78 9.04 13.69
CA LEU A 43 4.39 9.40 13.43
C LEU A 43 3.99 10.48 14.44
N GLY A 44 4.02 11.74 14.01
CA GLY A 44 3.91 12.90 14.89
C GLY A 44 5.03 12.93 15.94
N ASP A 45 4.65 12.87 17.22
CA ASP A 45 5.58 12.83 18.35
C ASP A 45 6.01 11.41 18.76
N ALA A 46 5.33 10.38 18.24
CA ALA A 46 5.67 9.00 18.51
C ALA A 46 6.75 8.49 17.56
N THR A 47 7.67 7.66 18.06
CA THR A 47 8.55 6.83 17.24
C THR A 47 8.18 5.38 17.47
N VAL A 48 7.62 4.74 16.45
CA VAL A 48 7.03 3.41 16.53
C VAL A 48 7.80 2.39 15.71
N ARG A 49 7.70 1.12 16.10
CA ARG A 49 8.18 0.00 15.29
C ARG A 49 7.14 -0.34 14.25
N MET A 50 7.57 -0.48 12.99
CA MET A 50 6.75 -0.88 11.85
C MET A 50 7.46 -1.97 11.05
N LEU A 51 6.74 -2.60 10.14
CA LEU A 51 7.25 -3.57 9.18
C LEU A 51 7.21 -2.96 7.79
N ALA A 52 8.25 -3.22 7.01
CA ALA A 52 8.48 -2.58 5.74
C ALA A 52 8.88 -3.57 4.67
N TYR A 53 8.48 -3.27 3.44
CA TYR A 53 9.14 -3.80 2.25
C TYR A 53 10.27 -2.85 1.85
N ASN A 54 11.49 -3.36 1.73
CA ASN A 54 12.70 -2.60 1.38
C ASN A 54 12.96 -1.38 2.29
N GLY A 55 12.55 -1.44 3.55
CA GLY A 55 12.75 -0.38 4.54
C GLY A 55 11.82 0.84 4.36
N SER A 56 10.81 0.75 3.50
CA SER A 56 9.81 1.78 3.27
C SER A 56 8.43 1.38 3.77
N VAL A 57 7.67 2.36 4.27
CA VAL A 57 6.24 2.21 4.63
C VAL A 57 5.46 3.39 4.05
N PRO A 58 4.59 3.17 3.03
CA PRO A 58 4.38 1.95 2.25
C PRO A 58 5.65 1.41 1.59
N GLY A 59 5.62 0.16 1.15
CA GLY A 59 6.65 -0.41 0.27
C GLY A 59 6.80 0.34 -1.06
N PRO A 60 7.82 0.01 -1.86
CA PRO A 60 8.04 0.65 -3.17
C PRO A 60 6.83 0.50 -4.10
N VAL A 61 6.55 1.53 -4.89
CA VAL A 61 5.57 1.46 -5.97
C VAL A 61 6.21 0.73 -7.13
N LEU A 62 5.63 -0.39 -7.55
CA LEU A 62 6.10 -1.12 -8.73
C LEU A 62 5.41 -0.53 -9.97
N HIS A 63 6.16 0.19 -10.80
CA HIS A 63 5.64 0.76 -12.04
C HIS A 63 6.13 -0.06 -13.24
N VAL A 64 5.18 -0.67 -13.95
CA VAL A 64 5.45 -1.64 -15.01
C VAL A 64 4.59 -1.37 -16.23
N GLN A 65 5.03 -1.81 -17.40
CA GLN A 65 4.22 -1.76 -18.62
C GLN A 65 3.30 -2.96 -18.73
N GLN A 66 2.08 -2.75 -19.22
CA GLN A 66 1.15 -3.83 -19.55
C GLN A 66 1.80 -4.86 -20.48
N GLY A 67 1.60 -6.13 -20.19
CA GLY A 67 2.19 -7.27 -20.90
C GLY A 67 3.56 -7.70 -20.37
N SER A 68 4.13 -6.97 -19.42
CA SER A 68 5.41 -7.32 -18.80
C SER A 68 5.28 -8.52 -17.86
N THR A 69 6.40 -9.19 -17.63
CA THR A 69 6.60 -10.15 -16.54
C THR A 69 7.77 -9.71 -15.67
N LEU A 70 7.62 -9.80 -14.35
CA LEU A 70 8.71 -9.59 -13.38
C LEU A 70 9.06 -10.86 -12.63
N VAL A 71 10.30 -10.92 -12.16
CA VAL A 71 10.75 -11.89 -11.14
C VAL A 71 10.94 -11.17 -9.82
N VAL A 72 10.19 -11.53 -8.78
CA VAL A 72 10.33 -10.92 -7.45
C VAL A 72 10.90 -11.93 -6.48
N ASN A 73 12.10 -11.67 -5.97
CA ASN A 73 12.73 -12.47 -4.93
C ASN A 73 12.38 -11.87 -3.57
N VAL A 74 11.45 -12.51 -2.86
CA VAL A 74 11.08 -12.09 -1.51
C VAL A 74 12.01 -12.74 -0.50
N LEU A 75 12.55 -11.94 0.41
CA LEU A 75 13.30 -12.39 1.57
C LEU A 75 12.56 -11.96 2.84
N ASN A 76 12.28 -12.91 3.72
CA ASN A 76 11.59 -12.62 4.97
C ASN A 76 12.59 -12.43 6.12
N GLU A 77 12.83 -11.19 6.53
CA GLU A 77 13.60 -10.82 7.73
C GLU A 77 12.68 -10.21 8.81
N GLY A 78 11.38 -10.51 8.73
CA GLY A 78 10.35 -10.05 9.65
C GLY A 78 10.21 -10.91 10.91
N ASP A 79 9.11 -10.73 11.62
CA ASP A 79 8.88 -11.33 12.95
C ASP A 79 8.22 -12.72 12.91
N LEU A 80 7.62 -13.09 11.78
CA LEU A 80 6.90 -14.34 11.57
C LEU A 80 7.00 -14.80 10.11
N GLU A 81 6.54 -16.01 9.82
CA GLU A 81 6.37 -16.47 8.44
C GLU A 81 5.40 -15.56 7.66
N ALA A 82 5.66 -15.38 6.37
CA ALA A 82 4.91 -14.43 5.54
C ALA A 82 4.66 -15.00 4.15
N THR A 83 3.67 -14.43 3.47
CA THR A 83 3.54 -14.51 2.01
C THR A 83 3.47 -13.09 1.46
N VAL A 84 3.51 -12.94 0.15
CA VAL A 84 3.19 -11.68 -0.53
C VAL A 84 2.12 -11.98 -1.55
N HIS A 85 0.89 -11.56 -1.27
CA HIS A 85 -0.25 -11.64 -2.16
C HIS A 85 -0.27 -10.44 -3.10
N TRP A 86 -0.59 -10.68 -4.37
CA TRP A 86 -0.57 -9.69 -5.44
C TRP A 86 -1.99 -9.28 -5.80
N HIS A 87 -2.59 -8.50 -4.90
CA HIS A 87 -4.01 -8.23 -4.86
C HIS A 87 -4.55 -7.65 -6.18
N GLY A 88 -5.45 -8.42 -6.79
CA GLY A 88 -6.16 -8.04 -8.02
C GLY A 88 -5.43 -8.37 -9.32
N LEU A 89 -4.17 -8.82 -9.27
CA LEU A 89 -3.47 -9.26 -10.47
C LEU A 89 -4.01 -10.60 -10.98
N ARG A 90 -4.11 -10.71 -12.29
CA ARG A 90 -4.40 -11.97 -12.98
C ARG A 90 -3.08 -12.65 -13.35
N LEU A 91 -2.68 -13.65 -12.57
CA LEU A 91 -1.41 -14.36 -12.71
C LEU A 91 -1.55 -15.87 -12.48
N ASP A 92 -0.45 -16.63 -12.62
CA ASP A 92 -0.43 -18.06 -12.30
C ASP A 92 -0.67 -18.30 -10.80
N ASN A 93 -1.64 -19.14 -10.48
CA ASN A 93 -2.05 -19.43 -9.12
C ASN A 93 -0.88 -19.80 -8.19
N GLY A 94 0.16 -20.49 -8.66
CA GLY A 94 1.33 -20.85 -7.85
C GLY A 94 2.16 -19.65 -7.35
N PHE A 95 1.90 -18.45 -7.88
CA PHE A 95 2.51 -17.19 -7.47
C PHE A 95 1.52 -16.21 -6.82
N ASP A 96 0.31 -16.67 -6.48
CA ASP A 96 -0.75 -15.82 -5.89
C ASP A 96 -0.45 -15.35 -4.47
N GLY A 97 0.39 -16.06 -3.71
CA GLY A 97 0.86 -15.55 -2.42
C GLY A 97 -0.10 -15.72 -1.26
N THR A 98 -0.93 -16.76 -1.28
CA THR A 98 -1.78 -17.16 -0.16
C THR A 98 -1.28 -18.46 0.46
N HIS A 99 -1.73 -18.78 1.67
CA HIS A 99 -1.37 -20.03 2.34
C HIS A 99 -1.91 -21.29 1.62
N GLU A 100 -2.87 -21.13 0.72
CA GLU A 100 -3.46 -22.20 -0.09
C GLU A 100 -2.67 -22.44 -1.39
N THR A 101 -1.98 -21.42 -1.89
CA THR A 101 -1.28 -21.50 -3.19
C THR A 101 0.21 -21.75 -3.08
N GLN A 102 0.80 -21.44 -1.92
CA GLN A 102 2.20 -21.72 -1.63
C GLN A 102 2.45 -22.01 -0.15
N PRO A 103 3.56 -22.70 0.20
CA PRO A 103 4.08 -22.69 1.56
C PRO A 103 4.44 -21.26 2.02
N PRO A 104 4.18 -20.91 3.28
CA PRO A 104 4.69 -19.67 3.88
C PRO A 104 6.20 -19.55 3.77
N ILE A 105 6.69 -18.32 3.60
CA ILE A 105 8.12 -17.99 3.63
C ILE A 105 8.54 -17.92 5.10
N PRO A 106 9.34 -18.87 5.63
CA PRO A 106 9.76 -18.81 7.02
C PRO A 106 10.65 -17.59 7.27
N VAL A 107 10.81 -17.17 8.52
CA VAL A 107 11.78 -16.13 8.89
C VAL A 107 13.20 -16.60 8.49
N GLY A 108 13.94 -15.72 7.81
CA GLY A 108 15.22 -16.01 7.15
C GLY A 108 15.10 -16.73 5.81
N GLY A 109 13.89 -17.10 5.39
CA GLY A 109 13.57 -17.81 4.16
C GLY A 109 13.36 -16.90 2.96
N ARG A 110 13.30 -17.51 1.77
CA ARG A 110 13.08 -16.83 0.50
C ARG A 110 12.04 -17.54 -0.35
N PHE A 111 11.39 -16.78 -1.22
CA PHE A 111 10.55 -17.30 -2.29
C PHE A 111 10.67 -16.41 -3.52
N THR A 112 10.69 -17.02 -4.70
CA THR A 112 10.80 -16.30 -5.97
C THR A 112 9.48 -16.39 -6.70
N TYR A 113 8.85 -15.24 -6.91
CA TYR A 113 7.63 -15.09 -7.69
C TYR A 113 7.96 -14.78 -9.15
N ARG A 114 7.12 -15.28 -10.08
CA ARG A 114 7.03 -14.77 -11.45
C ARG A 114 5.66 -14.10 -11.61
N ILE A 115 5.64 -12.78 -11.75
CA ILE A 115 4.43 -11.96 -11.75
C ILE A 115 4.16 -11.43 -13.15
N GLU A 116 2.96 -11.68 -13.67
CA GLU A 116 2.55 -11.25 -15.01
C GLU A 116 1.55 -10.10 -14.90
N PHE A 117 1.65 -9.13 -15.80
CA PHE A 117 0.82 -7.90 -15.78
C PHE A 117 0.01 -7.76 -17.07
N PRO A 118 -0.98 -8.64 -17.33
CA PRO A 118 -1.67 -8.63 -18.61
C PRO A 118 -2.65 -7.46 -18.78
N ASP A 119 -3.12 -6.88 -17.68
CA ASP A 119 -4.20 -5.90 -17.64
C ASP A 119 -3.72 -4.58 -17.01
N PRO A 120 -3.98 -3.40 -17.62
CA PRO A 120 -3.56 -2.12 -17.07
C PRO A 120 -4.44 -1.75 -15.86
N GLY A 121 -3.88 -0.98 -14.92
CA GLY A 121 -4.61 -0.58 -13.73
C GLY A 121 -3.72 -0.30 -12.53
N VAL A 122 -4.37 -0.17 -11.37
CA VAL A 122 -3.71 -0.01 -10.07
C VAL A 122 -4.03 -1.22 -9.21
N TYR A 123 -2.97 -1.87 -8.75
CA TYR A 123 -3.01 -3.04 -7.89
C TYR A 123 -2.14 -2.76 -6.67
N TRP A 124 -2.03 -3.73 -5.78
CA TRP A 124 -1.19 -3.60 -4.60
C TRP A 124 -0.74 -4.98 -4.15
N TYR A 125 0.23 -5.02 -3.25
CA TYR A 125 0.74 -6.24 -2.66
C TYR A 125 0.80 -6.13 -1.15
N HIS A 126 0.49 -7.22 -0.45
CA HIS A 126 0.38 -7.28 1.00
C HIS A 126 0.54 -8.73 1.51
N PRO A 127 0.78 -8.97 2.80
CA PRO A 127 0.84 -10.33 3.33
C PRO A 127 -0.55 -10.97 3.37
N HIS A 128 -0.60 -12.30 3.30
CA HIS A 128 -1.85 -13.08 3.49
C HIS A 128 -1.76 -14.04 4.68
N ILE A 129 -0.85 -13.73 5.61
CA ILE A 129 -0.65 -14.39 6.90
C ILE A 129 -0.59 -13.30 7.94
N ARG A 130 -1.43 -13.40 8.99
CA ARG A 130 -1.55 -12.39 10.06
C ARG A 130 -1.63 -10.97 9.50
N GLU A 131 -2.55 -10.75 8.55
CA GLU A 131 -2.86 -9.44 7.97
C GLU A 131 -3.11 -8.39 9.05
N ASP A 132 -3.80 -8.79 10.13
CA ASP A 132 -4.04 -7.98 11.31
C ASP A 132 -2.76 -7.35 11.89
N TYR A 133 -1.61 -8.02 11.75
CA TYR A 133 -0.31 -7.56 12.22
C TYR A 133 0.56 -7.01 11.10
N GLY A 134 0.82 -7.81 10.06
CA GLY A 134 1.78 -7.47 9.01
C GLY A 134 1.33 -6.28 8.17
N GLN A 135 0.08 -6.29 7.72
CA GLN A 135 -0.48 -5.20 6.93
C GLN A 135 -0.59 -3.94 7.78
N GLU A 136 -1.16 -4.03 8.99
CA GLU A 136 -1.28 -2.83 9.85
C GLU A 136 0.07 -2.18 10.18
N LEU A 137 1.12 -2.99 10.31
CA LEU A 137 2.46 -2.46 10.57
C LEU A 137 3.16 -1.89 9.33
N GLY A 138 2.57 -1.93 8.14
CA GLY A 138 3.11 -1.26 6.96
C GLY A 138 3.53 -2.17 5.80
N LEU A 139 3.26 -3.48 5.86
CA LEU A 139 3.51 -4.38 4.74
C LEU A 139 2.42 -4.25 3.67
N TYR A 140 2.47 -3.15 2.95
CA TYR A 140 1.64 -2.91 1.77
C TYR A 140 2.38 -2.02 0.78
N GLY A 141 2.13 -2.16 -0.51
CA GLY A 141 2.68 -1.28 -1.54
C GLY A 141 1.87 -1.32 -2.82
N ASN A 142 1.89 -0.24 -3.59
CA ASN A 142 1.13 -0.13 -4.84
C ASN A 142 1.89 -0.72 -6.03
N ILE A 143 1.11 -1.13 -7.03
CA ILE A 143 1.57 -1.54 -8.35
C ILE A 143 0.78 -0.71 -9.36
N VAL A 144 1.47 -0.03 -10.25
CA VAL A 144 0.85 0.72 -11.35
C VAL A 144 1.26 0.04 -12.65
N VAL A 145 0.27 -0.50 -13.36
CA VAL A 145 0.46 -1.11 -14.68
C VAL A 145 0.05 -0.10 -15.74
N ALA A 146 1.04 0.53 -16.35
CA ALA A 146 0.83 1.50 -17.43
C ALA A 146 0.29 0.80 -18.69
N PRO A 147 -0.76 1.34 -19.32
CA PRO A 147 -1.41 0.72 -20.47
C PRO A 147 -0.53 0.74 -21.71
N ALA A 148 -0.64 -0.31 -22.54
CA ALA A 148 0.02 -0.35 -23.84
C ALA A 148 -0.61 0.61 -24.86
N ASP A 149 -1.90 0.92 -24.70
CA ASP A 149 -2.62 1.92 -25.49
C ASP A 149 -2.42 3.32 -24.87
N PRO A 150 -1.74 4.26 -25.54
CA PRO A 150 -1.50 5.61 -25.02
C PRO A 150 -2.79 6.43 -24.84
N ASP A 151 -3.88 6.06 -25.52
CA ASP A 151 -5.19 6.72 -25.41
C ASP A 151 -6.09 6.04 -24.36
N TYR A 152 -5.56 5.07 -23.60
CA TYR A 152 -6.32 4.35 -22.59
C TYR A 152 -6.80 5.29 -21.47
N TRP A 153 -5.90 6.14 -20.97
CA TRP A 153 -6.18 7.13 -19.95
C TRP A 153 -6.24 8.55 -20.52
N PRO A 154 -7.03 9.46 -19.93
CA PRO A 154 -6.92 10.89 -20.23
C PRO A 154 -5.50 11.42 -19.95
N PRO A 155 -5.02 12.41 -20.72
CA PRO A 155 -3.72 13.01 -20.47
C PRO A 155 -3.73 13.80 -19.15
N VAL A 156 -2.64 13.67 -18.39
CA VAL A 156 -2.39 14.38 -17.13
C VAL A 156 -0.97 14.92 -17.12
N HIS A 157 -0.66 15.84 -16.20
CA HIS A 157 0.66 16.45 -16.08
C HIS A 157 1.62 15.60 -15.27
N ARG A 158 1.11 14.90 -14.25
CA ARG A 158 1.84 13.90 -13.46
C ARG A 158 0.90 12.89 -12.83
N GLU A 159 1.47 11.81 -12.34
CA GLU A 159 0.75 10.77 -11.61
C GLU A 159 1.34 10.57 -10.21
N LEU A 160 0.49 10.21 -9.24
CA LEU A 160 0.87 9.92 -7.87
C LEU A 160 0.11 8.69 -7.38
N ALA A 161 0.79 7.85 -6.62
CA ALA A 161 0.22 6.70 -5.93
C ALA A 161 0.09 7.09 -4.46
N LEU A 162 -1.14 7.05 -3.94
CA LEU A 162 -1.46 7.44 -2.58
C LEU A 162 -2.15 6.27 -1.87
N VAL A 163 -1.57 5.86 -0.75
CA VAL A 163 -2.08 4.79 0.12
C VAL A 163 -2.75 5.43 1.34
N LEU A 164 -4.02 5.09 1.55
CA LEU A 164 -4.82 5.48 2.71
C LEU A 164 -4.75 4.35 3.73
N ASP A 165 -4.37 4.68 4.95
CA ASP A 165 -4.31 3.73 6.05
C ASP A 165 -4.59 4.44 7.39
N ASP A 166 -4.71 3.66 8.46
CA ASP A 166 -4.72 4.19 9.82
C ASP A 166 -4.04 3.24 10.80
N VAL A 167 -3.47 3.81 11.85
CA VAL A 167 -2.82 3.04 12.90
C VAL A 167 -3.29 3.47 14.28
N LEU A 168 -3.50 2.50 15.17
CA LEU A 168 -3.88 2.75 16.55
C LEU A 168 -2.63 2.95 17.41
N ILE A 169 -2.39 4.18 17.86
CA ILE A 169 -1.31 4.53 18.78
C ILE A 169 -1.86 4.79 20.18
N GLU A 170 -1.34 4.06 21.17
CA GLU A 170 -1.62 4.18 22.59
C GLU A 170 -0.29 4.38 23.35
N ASP A 171 -0.23 5.39 24.21
CA ASP A 171 0.97 5.71 25.01
C ASP A 171 2.27 5.83 24.16
N GLY A 172 2.15 6.39 22.96
CA GLY A 172 3.27 6.61 22.04
C GLY A 172 3.79 5.34 21.34
N ARG A 173 3.05 4.22 21.41
CA ARG A 173 3.34 2.97 20.70
C ARG A 173 2.13 2.51 19.90
N ILE A 174 2.36 1.74 18.84
CA ILE A 174 1.25 1.04 18.19
C ILE A 174 0.65 0.07 19.22
N ALA A 175 -0.68 0.06 19.35
CA ALA A 175 -1.36 -0.79 20.31
C ALA A 175 -1.01 -2.27 20.05
N PRO A 176 -0.81 -3.08 21.09
CA PRO A 176 -0.12 -4.36 20.94
C PRO A 176 -0.90 -5.38 20.09
N PHE A 177 -0.15 -6.30 19.50
CA PHE A 177 -0.65 -7.46 18.77
C PHE A 177 -0.22 -8.74 19.48
N SER A 178 -1.14 -9.69 19.66
CA SER A 178 -0.80 -11.00 20.20
C SER A 178 -0.16 -11.88 19.12
N THR A 179 0.82 -12.69 19.49
CA THR A 179 1.45 -13.67 18.59
C THR A 179 0.56 -14.87 18.33
N THR A 180 -0.45 -15.12 19.16
CA THR A 180 -1.29 -16.32 19.12
C THR A 180 -2.74 -16.06 18.73
N GLU A 181 -3.23 -14.84 18.91
CA GLU A 181 -4.62 -14.47 18.61
C GLU A 181 -4.71 -13.07 17.98
N SER A 182 -5.74 -12.86 17.16
CA SER A 182 -6.10 -11.54 16.66
C SER A 182 -7.02 -10.83 17.64
N ASN A 183 -6.80 -9.53 17.84
CA ASN A 183 -7.69 -8.67 18.61
C ASN A 183 -8.67 -7.91 17.70
N TYR A 184 -9.66 -7.24 18.30
CA TYR A 184 -10.68 -6.44 17.57
C TYR A 184 -11.49 -7.21 16.51
N VAL A 185 -11.58 -8.54 16.61
CA VAL A 185 -12.19 -9.43 15.60
C VAL A 185 -13.67 -9.16 15.28
N ALA A 186 -14.41 -8.49 16.16
CA ALA A 186 -15.84 -8.24 15.96
C ALA A 186 -16.12 -7.02 15.08
N MET A 187 -15.41 -5.91 15.31
CA MET A 187 -15.68 -4.62 14.64
C MET A 187 -14.53 -4.16 13.74
N GLY A 188 -13.42 -4.90 13.72
CA GLY A 188 -12.17 -4.45 13.13
C GLY A 188 -11.42 -3.48 14.03
N ARG A 189 -10.14 -3.30 13.70
CA ARG A 189 -9.23 -2.42 14.41
C ARG A 189 -9.18 -1.07 13.72
N PHE A 190 -9.59 -0.01 14.41
CA PHE A 190 -9.54 1.36 13.91
C PHE A 190 -8.39 2.11 14.57
N GLY A 191 -7.56 2.76 13.76
CA GLY A 191 -6.53 3.68 14.17
C GLY A 191 -7.04 5.05 14.58
N ASN A 192 -6.24 5.74 15.41
CA ASN A 192 -6.44 7.14 15.79
C ASN A 192 -5.49 8.08 15.05
N VAL A 193 -4.53 7.54 14.30
CA VAL A 193 -3.63 8.29 13.41
C VAL A 193 -3.94 7.84 11.98
N LEU A 194 -4.49 8.76 11.18
CA LEU A 194 -4.71 8.53 9.75
C LEU A 194 -3.38 8.74 9.01
N LEU A 195 -3.15 7.96 7.96
CA LEU A 195 -1.93 7.99 7.18
C LEU A 195 -2.25 8.16 5.69
N LEU A 196 -1.46 9.00 5.03
CA LEU A 196 -1.41 9.12 3.57
C LEU A 196 0.03 8.86 3.13
N ASN A 197 0.26 7.77 2.39
CA ASN A 197 1.61 7.26 2.11
C ASN A 197 2.47 7.10 3.37
N GLY A 198 1.84 6.62 4.45
CA GLY A 198 2.52 6.40 5.73
C GLY A 198 2.79 7.68 6.52
N GLU A 199 2.47 8.88 6.00
CA GLU A 199 2.69 10.14 6.71
C GLU A 199 1.36 10.67 7.27
N PRO A 200 1.32 11.16 8.52
CA PRO A 200 0.09 11.72 9.11
C PRO A 200 -0.28 13.09 8.53
N ASP A 201 0.72 13.87 8.09
CA ASP A 201 0.57 15.25 7.63
C ASP A 201 1.24 15.45 6.25
N LEU A 202 0.96 14.56 5.29
CA LEU A 202 1.54 14.66 3.95
C LEU A 202 1.08 15.95 3.25
N SER A 203 2.04 16.77 2.82
CA SER A 203 1.79 17.96 2.02
C SER A 203 2.37 17.80 0.61
N LEU A 204 1.59 18.13 -0.41
CA LEU A 204 1.98 18.04 -1.82
C LEU A 204 1.84 19.42 -2.47
N VAL A 205 2.70 19.70 -3.46
CA VAL A 205 2.66 20.96 -4.22
C VAL A 205 2.18 20.67 -5.64
N ALA A 206 1.20 21.44 -6.12
CA ALA A 206 0.74 21.42 -7.51
C ALA A 206 0.84 22.82 -8.13
N GLN A 207 0.99 22.89 -9.44
CA GLN A 207 0.94 24.14 -10.19
C GLN A 207 -0.51 24.52 -10.51
N GLN A 208 -0.76 25.82 -10.66
CA GLN A 208 -2.06 26.28 -11.14
C GLN A 208 -2.31 25.75 -12.57
N GLY A 209 -3.48 25.16 -12.79
CA GLY A 209 -3.85 24.50 -14.03
C GLY A 209 -3.33 23.06 -14.17
N GLU A 210 -2.59 22.55 -13.19
CA GLU A 210 -2.09 21.19 -13.20
C GLU A 210 -3.24 20.20 -13.01
N VAL A 211 -3.21 19.14 -13.82
CA VAL A 211 -4.02 17.93 -13.66
C VAL A 211 -3.12 16.82 -13.16
N VAL A 212 -3.40 16.33 -11.97
CA VAL A 212 -2.65 15.25 -11.32
C VAL A 212 -3.53 14.01 -11.27
N ARG A 213 -3.04 12.88 -11.79
CA ARG A 213 -3.70 11.59 -11.56
C ARG A 213 -3.31 11.03 -10.20
N LEU A 214 -4.30 10.67 -9.40
CA LEU A 214 -4.12 9.99 -8.12
C LEU A 214 -4.62 8.55 -8.26
N TYR A 215 -3.72 7.61 -8.01
CA TYR A 215 -4.04 6.22 -7.76
C TYR A 215 -4.23 6.05 -6.25
N LEU A 216 -5.48 6.11 -5.79
CA LEU A 216 -5.83 5.95 -4.38
C LEU A 216 -6.02 4.46 -4.08
N THR A 217 -5.38 3.97 -3.02
CA THR A 217 -5.54 2.60 -2.51
C THR A 217 -5.88 2.65 -1.03
N ASN A 218 -6.94 1.98 -0.60
CA ASN A 218 -7.25 1.82 0.82
C ASN A 218 -6.65 0.51 1.36
N THR A 219 -5.65 0.62 2.24
CA THR A 219 -4.98 -0.52 2.86
C THR A 219 -5.35 -0.70 4.33
N ALA A 220 -6.25 0.13 4.86
CA ALA A 220 -6.74 -0.02 6.23
C ALA A 220 -7.44 -1.36 6.41
N ASN A 221 -7.18 -2.03 7.53
CA ASN A 221 -7.79 -3.33 7.84
C ASN A 221 -9.32 -3.29 7.88
N THR A 222 -9.90 -2.13 8.25
CA THR A 222 -11.36 -2.03 8.46
C THR A 222 -11.98 -0.71 8.04
N ARG A 223 -11.19 0.38 7.98
CA ARG A 223 -11.74 1.71 7.78
C ARG A 223 -12.21 1.91 6.33
N VAL A 224 -13.42 2.43 6.19
CA VAL A 224 -13.91 3.04 4.95
C VAL A 224 -13.55 4.52 4.97
N PHE A 225 -12.91 5.01 3.91
CA PHE A 225 -12.58 6.42 3.77
C PHE A 225 -13.61 7.14 2.89
N ASN A 226 -13.84 8.43 3.18
CA ASN A 226 -14.49 9.36 2.27
C ASN A 226 -13.47 10.44 1.89
N VAL A 227 -12.91 10.35 0.68
CA VAL A 227 -11.82 11.22 0.22
C VAL A 227 -12.38 12.33 -0.65
N GLY A 228 -12.03 13.58 -0.34
CA GLY A 228 -12.30 14.74 -1.18
C GLY A 228 -11.17 15.76 -1.04
N ILE A 229 -11.00 16.60 -2.06
CA ILE A 229 -10.02 17.69 -2.07
C ILE A 229 -10.80 18.99 -2.27
N PRO A 230 -11.26 19.64 -1.19
CA PRO A 230 -12.01 20.89 -1.27
C PRO A 230 -11.26 21.94 -2.09
N GLY A 231 -11.97 22.67 -2.96
CA GLY A 231 -11.36 23.69 -3.82
C GLY A 231 -10.64 23.16 -5.08
N ALA A 232 -10.50 21.85 -5.24
CA ALA A 232 -10.06 21.22 -6.49
C ALA A 232 -11.22 20.51 -7.19
N ARG A 233 -11.13 20.32 -8.51
CA ARG A 233 -12.09 19.52 -9.27
C ARG A 233 -11.57 18.10 -9.45
N MET A 234 -12.32 17.12 -8.97
CA MET A 234 -11.97 15.70 -9.09
C MET A 234 -12.85 15.02 -10.14
N LYS A 235 -12.21 14.25 -11.03
CA LYS A 235 -12.87 13.42 -12.04
C LYS A 235 -12.49 11.96 -11.81
N ARG A 236 -13.47 11.11 -11.52
CA ARG A 236 -13.28 9.66 -11.40
C ARG A 236 -13.14 9.04 -12.78
N VAL A 237 -12.02 8.35 -13.01
CA VAL A 237 -11.66 7.78 -14.32
C VAL A 237 -11.48 6.27 -14.30
N GLY A 238 -11.27 5.66 -13.14
CA GLY A 238 -11.09 4.21 -13.02
C GLY A 238 -11.20 3.69 -11.60
N GLY A 239 -11.04 2.38 -11.45
CA GLY A 239 -11.12 1.66 -10.19
C GLY A 239 -10.05 0.57 -10.07
N ASP A 240 -10.39 -0.48 -9.33
CA ASP A 240 -9.55 -1.66 -9.06
C ASP A 240 -8.79 -2.23 -10.26
N SER A 241 -9.43 -2.34 -11.42
CA SER A 241 -8.87 -3.01 -12.60
C SER A 241 -9.06 -2.17 -13.86
N GLY A 242 -8.48 -0.97 -13.82
CA GLY A 242 -8.40 -0.09 -14.99
C GLY A 242 -9.52 0.95 -15.06
N ARG A 243 -9.77 1.46 -16.27
CA ARG A 243 -10.65 2.61 -16.51
C ARG A 243 -12.13 2.25 -16.45
N TYR A 244 -12.93 3.24 -16.09
CA TYR A 244 -14.38 3.16 -16.27
C TYR A 244 -14.78 3.52 -17.70
N GLU A 245 -15.91 2.98 -18.14
CA GLU A 245 -16.51 3.34 -19.44
C GLU A 245 -16.97 4.81 -19.45
N ARG A 246 -17.38 5.33 -18.28
CA ARG A 246 -17.84 6.70 -18.12
C ARG A 246 -17.10 7.37 -16.97
N GLU A 247 -16.56 8.54 -17.29
CA GLU A 247 -15.91 9.41 -16.33
C GLU A 247 -16.94 10.35 -15.69
N GLU A 248 -16.75 10.67 -14.42
CA GLU A 248 -17.71 11.46 -13.64
C GLU A 248 -16.97 12.48 -12.77
N LEU A 249 -17.47 13.72 -12.75
CA LEU A 249 -17.02 14.70 -11.75
C LEU A 249 -17.62 14.34 -10.39
N VAL A 250 -16.79 14.32 -9.37
CA VAL A 250 -17.17 13.89 -8.02
C VAL A 250 -16.66 14.89 -6.99
N ASP A 251 -17.46 15.12 -5.94
CA ASP A 251 -17.04 15.95 -4.80
C ASP A 251 -16.35 15.12 -3.70
N GLY A 252 -16.53 13.79 -3.73
CA GLY A 252 -15.95 12.86 -2.79
C GLY A 252 -16.03 11.41 -3.27
N LEU A 253 -15.22 10.55 -2.66
CA LEU A 253 -15.04 9.16 -3.03
C LEU A 253 -15.11 8.29 -1.77
N ILE A 254 -16.08 7.37 -1.73
CA ILE A 254 -16.11 6.33 -0.72
C ILE A 254 -15.19 5.19 -1.17
N LEU A 255 -14.22 4.83 -0.33
CA LEU A 255 -13.26 3.76 -0.57
C LEU A 255 -13.30 2.76 0.59
N ALA A 256 -13.80 1.56 0.35
CA ALA A 256 -13.77 0.46 1.31
C ALA A 256 -12.37 -0.18 1.39
N PRO A 257 -12.07 -0.95 2.45
CA PRO A 257 -10.82 -1.71 2.54
C PRO A 257 -10.54 -2.50 1.27
N SER A 258 -9.28 -2.46 0.83
CA SER A 258 -8.77 -3.15 -0.36
C SER A 258 -9.19 -2.57 -1.72
N GLU A 259 -10.08 -1.57 -1.75
CA GLU A 259 -10.49 -0.90 -2.98
C GLU A 259 -9.45 0.12 -3.45
N ARG A 260 -9.41 0.31 -4.77
CA ARG A 260 -8.67 1.38 -5.44
C ARG A 260 -9.59 2.22 -6.28
N VAL A 261 -9.25 3.50 -6.40
CA VAL A 261 -9.88 4.42 -7.36
C VAL A 261 -8.83 5.27 -8.04
N VAL A 262 -9.04 5.52 -9.33
CA VAL A 262 -8.20 6.40 -10.13
C VAL A 262 -8.97 7.68 -10.40
N VAL A 263 -8.40 8.81 -9.97
CA VAL A 263 -9.00 10.14 -10.17
C VAL A 263 -8.02 11.12 -10.75
N ASP A 264 -8.49 11.94 -11.69
CA ASP A 264 -7.76 13.08 -12.21
C ASP A 264 -8.22 14.33 -11.45
N VAL A 265 -7.27 15.06 -10.85
CA VAL A 265 -7.55 16.24 -10.02
C VAL A 265 -6.98 17.47 -10.67
N LEU A 266 -7.84 18.45 -10.96
CA LEU A 266 -7.46 19.75 -11.51
C LEU A 266 -7.37 20.80 -10.40
N PHE A 267 -6.23 21.49 -10.33
CA PHE A 267 -5.96 22.58 -9.38
C PHE A 267 -6.05 23.94 -10.07
N GLU A 268 -7.21 24.60 -10.01
CA GLU A 268 -7.47 25.85 -10.78
C GLU A 268 -7.01 27.13 -10.07
N GLU A 269 -7.02 27.12 -8.74
CA GLU A 269 -6.74 28.28 -7.91
C GLU A 269 -5.44 28.07 -7.14
N THR A 270 -4.73 29.17 -6.89
CA THR A 270 -3.57 29.17 -6.00
C THR A 270 -4.03 29.25 -4.54
N GLY A 271 -3.48 28.40 -3.66
CA GLY A 271 -3.77 28.46 -2.24
C GLY A 271 -3.30 27.20 -1.52
N GLU A 272 -3.58 27.14 -0.22
CA GLU A 272 -3.53 25.89 0.55
C GLU A 272 -4.93 25.28 0.53
N LEU A 273 -5.01 23.98 0.20
CA LEU A 273 -6.26 23.20 0.12
C LEU A 273 -6.30 22.17 1.25
#